data_AF-A0A6F9ZUR7-F1
#
_entry.id   AF-A0A6F9ZUR7-F1
#
_cell.length_a   1.000
_cell.length_b   1.000
_cell.length_c   1.000
_cell.angle_alpha   90.00
_cell.angle_beta   90.00
_cell.angle_gamma   90.00
#
_symmetry.space_group_name_H-M   'P 1'
#
loop_
_entity.id
_entity.type
_entity.pdbx_description
1 polymer ?
#
loop_
_entity_poly.entity_id
_entity_poly.type
_entity_poly.pdbx_seq_one_letter_code
_entity_poly.pdbx_strand_id
1 'polypeptide(L)' 'PDDETARKFEKIEVLSSSDDLNEALRQAAQNLFSALHRLDHAGLDIIYAEPVPEIGLGRAIMDRLRKAEGMG' A
#
# COMPACT_ATOMS: atom_id res chain seq x y z
N PRO A 1 30.65 -0.28 -2.58
CA PRO A 1 29.26 -0.43 -2.11
C PRO A 1 28.82 -1.89 -2.32
N ASP A 2 29.25 -2.69 -1.37
CA ASP A 2 28.60 -3.88 -0.82
C ASP A 2 27.08 -3.94 -1.07
N ASP A 3 26.68 -5.06 -1.66
CA ASP A 3 25.33 -5.46 -2.09
C ASP A 3 24.28 -5.47 -0.95
N GLU A 4 24.74 -5.35 0.31
CA GLU A 4 23.95 -5.44 1.54
C GLU A 4 22.92 -4.29 1.70
N THR A 5 23.13 -3.16 1.02
CA THR A 5 22.19 -2.01 1.09
C THR A 5 21.06 -2.10 0.05
N ALA A 6 21.11 -3.05 -0.89
CA ALA A 6 20.35 -2.95 -2.14
C ALA A 6 18.96 -3.61 -2.16
N ARG A 7 18.52 -4.29 -1.10
CA ARG A 7 17.15 -4.85 -1.04
C ARG A 7 16.46 -4.51 0.27
N LYS A 8 15.87 -3.30 0.35
CA LYS A 8 15.10 -2.86 1.52
C LYS A 8 13.76 -3.58 1.70
N PHE A 9 13.20 -4.14 0.62
CA PHE A 9 11.92 -4.86 0.66
C PHE A 9 11.95 -6.03 -0.32
N GLU A 10 11.37 -7.17 0.08
CA GLU A 10 11.26 -8.34 -0.78
C GLU A 10 10.31 -8.10 -1.96
N LYS A 11 9.19 -7.43 -1.70
CA LYS A 11 8.17 -7.10 -2.71
C LYS A 11 7.58 -5.71 -2.45
N ILE A 12 7.33 -4.98 -3.53
CA ILE A 12 6.75 -3.64 -3.52
C ILE A 12 5.54 -3.63 -4.45
N GLU A 13 4.43 -3.10 -3.99
CA GLU A 13 3.23 -2.87 -4.80
C GLU A 13 2.96 -1.36 -4.85
N VAL A 14 2.92 -0.80 -6.06
CA VAL A 14 2.60 0.61 -6.28
C VAL A 14 1.10 0.73 -6.58
N LEU A 15 0.38 1.49 -5.74
CA LEU A 15 -1.07 1.60 -5.85
C LEU A 15 -1.52 2.64 -6.92
N SER A 16 -0.67 3.61 -7.22
CA SER A 16 -0.87 4.59 -8.30
C SER A 16 0.45 5.16 -8.78
N SER A 17 0.51 5.57 -10.05
CA SER A 17 1.62 6.34 -10.63
C SER A 17 1.18 7.73 -11.10
N SER A 18 0.02 8.21 -10.63
CA SER A 18 -0.51 9.53 -10.96
C SER A 18 0.08 10.61 -10.06
N ASP A 19 0.47 11.73 -10.66
CA ASP A 19 0.87 12.94 -9.94
C ASP A 19 -0.34 13.81 -9.52
N ASP A 20 -1.53 13.58 -10.10
CA ASP A 20 -2.78 14.18 -9.63
C ASP A 20 -3.32 13.43 -8.42
N LEU A 21 -3.62 14.15 -7.34
CA LEU A 21 -4.03 13.57 -6.06
C LEU A 21 -5.37 12.83 -6.16
N ASN A 22 -6.35 13.36 -6.87
CA ASN A 22 -7.68 12.73 -6.94
C ASN A 22 -7.61 11.43 -7.74
N GLU A 23 -6.92 11.45 -8.88
CA GLU A 23 -6.69 10.25 -9.67
C GLU A 23 -5.79 9.24 -8.94
N ALA A 24 -4.79 9.71 -8.18
CA ALA A 24 -3.95 8.84 -7.37
C ALA A 24 -4.75 8.10 -6.30
N LEU A 25 -5.62 8.81 -5.57
CA LEU A 25 -6.50 8.19 -4.58
C LEU A 25 -7.52 7.24 -5.22
N ARG A 26 -8.03 7.56 -6.42
CA ARG A 26 -8.94 6.70 -7.17
C ARG A 26 -8.29 5.39 -7.59
N GLN A 27 -7.10 5.47 -8.21
CA GLN A 27 -6.33 4.30 -8.60
C GLN A 27 -5.92 3.49 -7.37
N ALA A 28 -5.48 4.16 -6.30
CA ALA A 28 -5.07 3.48 -5.09
C ALA A 28 -6.20 2.68 -4.45
N ALA A 29 -7.40 3.27 -4.36
CA ALA A 29 -8.59 2.57 -3.87
C ALA A 29 -8.94 1.35 -4.74
N GLN A 30 -8.84 1.48 -6.07
CA GLN A 30 -9.11 0.41 -7.01
C GLN A 30 -8.10 -0.74 -6.89
N ASN A 31 -6.83 -0.42 -6.67
CA ASN A 31 -5.72 -1.39 -6.70
C ASN A 31 -5.42 -2.02 -5.34
N LEU A 32 -5.84 -1.39 -4.23
CA LEU A 32 -5.48 -1.76 -2.86
C LEU A 32 -5.69 -3.25 -2.56
N PHE A 33 -6.88 -3.78 -2.84
CA PHE A 33 -7.20 -5.17 -2.51
C PHE A 33 -6.35 -6.19 -3.27
N SER A 34 -6.15 -5.95 -4.56
CA SER A 34 -5.33 -6.84 -5.39
C SER A 34 -3.86 -6.78 -4.98
N ALA A 35 -3.36 -5.59 -4.61
CA ALA A 35 -2.00 -5.43 -4.08
C ALA A 35 -1.83 -6.17 -2.75
N LEU A 36 -2.74 -5.99 -1.79
CA LEU A 36 -2.71 -6.69 -0.51
C LEU A 36 -2.75 -8.21 -0.71
N HIS A 37 -3.59 -8.72 -1.61
CA HIS A 37 -3.64 -10.15 -1.90
C HIS A 37 -2.32 -10.67 -2.50
N ARG A 38 -1.70 -9.91 -3.41
CA ARG A 38 -0.40 -10.28 -3.99
C ARG A 38 0.74 -10.27 -2.97
N LEU A 39 0.66 -9.41 -1.95
CA LEU A 39 1.63 -9.35 -0.85
C LEU A 39 1.41 -10.49 0.14
N ASP A 40 0.15 -10.79 0.47
CA ASP A 40 -0.24 -11.92 1.32
C ASP A 40 0.25 -13.26 0.73
N HIS A 41 0.05 -13.47 -0.57
CA HIS A 41 0.56 -14.66 -1.29
C HIS A 41 2.08 -14.74 -1.39
N ALA A 42 2.81 -13.65 -1.13
CA ALA A 42 4.26 -13.68 -1.11
C ALA A 42 4.80 -14.25 0.22
N GLY A 43 3.95 -14.54 1.22
CA GLY A 43 4.37 -15.13 2.48
C GLY A 43 5.21 -14.19 3.35
N LEU A 44 4.95 -12.89 3.26
CA LEU A 44 5.67 -11.86 4.01
C LEU A 44 5.21 -11.83 5.47
N ASP A 45 6.15 -11.63 6.41
CA ASP A 45 5.82 -11.48 7.83
C ASP A 45 5.16 -10.12 8.14
N ILE A 46 5.57 -9.06 7.42
CA ILE A 46 5.14 -7.68 7.65
C ILE A 46 4.97 -6.95 6.33
N ILE A 47 3.90 -6.17 6.20
CA ILE A 47 3.67 -5.22 5.11
C ILE A 47 3.79 -3.81 5.68
N TYR A 48 4.64 -2.98 5.09
CA TYR A 48 4.68 -1.55 5.36
C TYR A 48 3.85 -0.80 4.31
N ALA A 49 2.90 0.02 4.76
CA ALA A 49 2.10 0.87 3.89
C ALA A 49 2.37 2.35 4.21
N GLU A 50 2.58 3.15 3.17
CA GLU A 50 2.68 4.60 3.32
C GLU A 50 1.27 5.20 3.51
N PRO A 51 1.09 6.12 4.48
CA PRO A 51 -0.20 6.75 4.68
C PRO A 51 -0.55 7.67 3.52
N VAL A 52 -1.82 7.66 3.10
CA VAL A 52 -2.35 8.58 2.10
C VAL A 52 -3.12 9.72 2.77
N PRO A 53 -3.29 10.89 2.11
CA PRO A 53 -4.11 11.96 2.66
C PRO A 53 -5.54 11.51 3.00
N GLU A 54 -5.99 11.74 4.23
CA GLU A 54 -7.32 11.32 4.72
C GLU A 54 -8.45 12.25 4.25
N ILE A 55 -8.58 12.38 2.94
CA ILE A 55 -9.63 13.13 2.24
C ILE A 55 -10.33 12.22 1.22
N GLY A 56 -11.65 12.36 1.04
CA GLY A 56 -12.41 11.57 0.07
C GLY A 56 -12.12 10.07 0.18
N LEU A 57 -11.64 9.47 -0.92
CA LEU A 57 -11.26 8.05 -0.99
C LEU A 57 -10.08 7.69 -0.07
N GLY A 58 -9.19 8.62 0.24
CA GLY A 58 -8.06 8.38 1.14
C GLY A 58 -8.48 7.99 2.55
N ARG A 59 -9.60 8.51 3.07
CA ARG A 59 -10.17 8.04 4.35
C ARG A 59 -10.56 6.57 4.29
N ALA A 60 -11.24 6.16 3.22
CA ALA A 60 -11.67 4.78 3.03
C ALA A 60 -10.48 3.82 2.87
N ILE A 61 -9.41 4.26 2.20
CA ILE A 61 -8.14 3.52 2.10
C ILE A 61 -7.53 3.32 3.49
N MET A 62 -7.34 4.41 4.26
CA MET A 62 -6.73 4.33 5.59
C MET A 62 -7.57 3.50 6.57
N ASP A 63 -8.89 3.62 6.53
CA ASP A 63 -9.79 2.78 7.33
C ASP A 63 -9.63 1.28 7.00
N ARG A 64 -9.41 0.94 5.73
CA ARG A 64 -9.20 -0.45 5.33
C ARG A 64 -7.84 -0.98 5.81
N LEU A 65 -6.79 -0.16 5.73
CA LEU A 65 -5.46 -0.52 6.22
C LEU A 65 -5.46 -0.71 7.74
N ARG A 66 -6.03 0.23 8.51
CA ARG A 66 -6.14 0.12 9.97
C ARG A 66 -6.89 -1.15 10.41
N LYS A 67 -7.95 -1.52 9.68
CA LYS A 67 -8.67 -2.79 9.92
C LYS A 67 -7.81 -4.02 9.62
N ALA A 68 -6.96 -3.96 8.59
CA ALA A 68 -6.06 -5.05 8.24
C ALA A 68 -4.92 -5.22 9.26
N GLU A 69 -4.49 -4.14 9.93
CA GLU A 69 -3.50 -4.16 11.01
C GLU A 69 -3.99 -4.85 12.30
N GLY A 70 -5.26 -5.29 12.35
CA GLY A 70 -5.86 -5.89 13.55
C GLY A 70 -6.25 -4.87 14.61
N MET A 71 -6.19 -3.57 14.31
CA MET A 71 -6.79 -2.51 15.13
C MET A 71 -8.27 -2.36 14.75
N GLY A 72 -9.09 -3.32 15.16
CA GLY A 72 -10.55 -3.35 14.97
C GLY A 72 -11.27 -3.86 16.19
#